data_AF-A0A2R9BF07-F1
#
_entry.id   AF-A0A2R9BF07-F1
#
_cell.length_a   1.000
_cell.length_b   1.000
_cell.length_c   1.000
_cell.angle_alpha   90.00
_cell.angle_beta   90.00
_cell.angle_gamma   90.00
#
_symmetry.space_group_name_H-M   'P 1'
#
loop_
_entity.id
_entity.type
_entity.pdbx_description
1 polymer ?
#
loop_
_entity_poly.entity_id
_entity_poly.type
_entity_poly.pdbx_seq_one_letter_code
_entity_poly.pdbx_strand_id
1 'polypeptide(L)' 'MEKTREEAELEANSVFRQKVEMSYQRMENPGCHVVDASPSREKVLQTVLSLIQNSFSEP' A
#
# COMPACT_ATOMS: atom_id res chain seq x y z
N MET A 1 2.29 -18.15 5.27
CA MET A 1 1.17 -17.85 6.18
C MET A 1 -0.07 -18.44 5.57
N GLU A 2 -0.92 -19.08 6.37
CA GLU A 2 -2.21 -19.57 5.89
C GLU A 2 -3.21 -18.43 5.88
N LYS A 3 -3.98 -18.34 4.81
CA LYS A 3 -4.94 -17.27 4.59
C LYS A 3 -6.27 -17.65 5.24
N THR A 4 -6.86 -16.74 6.00
CA THR A 4 -8.18 -16.93 6.59
C THR A 4 -9.26 -16.94 5.50
N ARG A 5 -10.40 -17.55 5.81
CA ARG A 5 -11.57 -17.55 4.92
C ARG A 5 -11.99 -16.13 4.54
N GLU A 6 -12.00 -15.23 5.52
CA GLU A 6 -12.39 -13.83 5.32
C GLU A 6 -11.45 -13.11 4.34
N GLU A 7 -10.13 -13.25 4.49
CA GLU A 7 -9.17 -12.68 3.55
C GLU A 7 -9.36 -13.25 2.13
N ALA A 8 -9.73 -14.54 2.01
CA ALA A 8 -10.02 -15.17 0.72
C ALA A 8 -11.25 -14.55 0.05
N GLU A 9 -12.33 -14.35 0.81
CA GLU A 9 -13.57 -13.73 0.32
C GLU A 9 -13.36 -12.25 -0.07
N LEU A 10 -12.59 -11.49 0.71
CA LEU A 10 -12.29 -10.09 0.42
C LEU A 10 -11.42 -9.91 -0.83
N GLU A 11 -10.40 -10.75 -1.03
CA GLU A 11 -9.58 -10.71 -2.24
C GLU A 11 -10.35 -11.13 -3.50
N ALA A 12 -11.28 -12.09 -3.39
CA ALA A 12 -12.12 -12.49 -4.52
C ALA A 12 -13.12 -11.38 -4.93
N ASN A 13 -13.54 -10.53 -4.00
CA ASN A 13 -14.52 -9.47 -4.25
C ASN A 13 -13.90 -8.25 -4.94
N SER A 14 -14.11 -8.12 -6.25
CA SER A 14 -13.60 -7.01 -7.06
C SER A 14 -14.15 -5.64 -6.65
N VAL A 15 -15.41 -5.56 -6.26
CA VAL A 15 -16.05 -4.30 -5.83
C VAL A 15 -15.45 -3.81 -4.52
N PHE A 16 -15.20 -4.73 -3.58
CA PHE A 16 -14.52 -4.41 -2.33
C PHE A 16 -13.13 -3.83 -2.61
N ARG A 17 -12.31 -4.53 -3.39
CA ARG A 17 -10.96 -4.07 -3.77
C ARG A 17 -10.98 -2.69 -4.46
N GLN A 18 -11.90 -2.48 -5.39
CA GLN A 18 -12.03 -1.20 -6.09
C GLN A 18 -12.41 -0.06 -5.13
N LYS A 19 -13.33 -0.30 -4.18
CA LYS A 19 -13.71 0.71 -3.18
C LYS A 19 -12.57 1.05 -2.24
N VAL A 20 -11.80 0.05 -1.82
CA VAL A 20 -10.59 0.24 -1.00
C VAL A 20 -9.57 1.11 -1.74
N GLU A 21 -9.26 0.77 -2.99
CA GLU A 21 -8.33 1.54 -3.84
C GLU A 21 -8.76 3.00 -4.00
N MET A 22 -10.03 3.24 -4.36
CA MET A 22 -10.57 4.61 -4.47
C MET A 22 -10.52 5.37 -3.15
N SER A 23 -10.58 4.69 -2.01
CA SER A 23 -10.52 5.34 -0.70
C SER A 23 -9.11 5.84 -0.42
N TYR A 24 -8.08 5.05 -0.72
CA TYR A 24 -6.68 5.49 -0.64
C TYR A 24 -6.37 6.64 -1.60
N GLN A 25 -6.89 6.61 -2.82
CA GLN A 25 -6.69 7.68 -3.81
C GLN A 25 -7.30 9.03 -3.40
N ARG A 26 -8.31 9.02 -2.53
CA ARG A 26 -8.96 10.23 -2.01
C ARG A 26 -8.35 10.73 -0.69
N MET A 27 -7.38 10.01 -0.13
CA MET A 27 -6.71 10.46 1.09
C MET A 27 -5.79 11.64 0.76
N GLU A 28 -6.09 12.78 1.38
CA GLU A 28 -5.34 14.02 1.24
C GLU A 28 -4.92 14.50 2.64
N ASN A 29 -3.82 15.26 2.70
CA ASN A 29 -3.29 15.92 3.89
C ASN A 29 -2.92 15.01 5.10
N PRO A 30 -1.77 14.32 5.07
CA PRO A 30 -0.86 14.18 3.92
C PRO A 30 -1.38 13.14 2.93
N GLY A 31 -1.07 13.34 1.64
CA GLY A 31 -1.39 12.34 0.62
C GLY A 31 -0.61 11.03 0.83
N CYS A 32 -1.12 9.93 0.29
CA CYS A 32 -0.43 8.64 0.30
C CYS A 32 0.60 8.54 -0.82
N HIS A 33 1.73 7.87 -0.56
CA HIS A 33 2.69 7.45 -1.57
C HIS A 33 2.44 5.99 -1.96
N VAL A 34 2.21 5.73 -3.24
CA VAL A 34 2.03 4.38 -3.76
C VAL A 34 3.39 3.70 -3.88
N VAL A 35 3.51 2.48 -3.35
CA VAL A 35 4.72 1.65 -3.42
C VAL A 35 4.36 0.30 -4.01
N ASP A 36 5.16 -0.18 -4.97
CA ASP A 36 5.02 -1.51 -5.53
C ASP A 36 5.45 -2.58 -4.51
N ALA A 37 4.50 -3.43 -4.12
CA ALA A 37 4.70 -4.53 -3.20
C ALA A 37 5.03 -5.87 -3.88
N SER A 38 5.12 -5.92 -5.22
CA SER A 38 5.51 -7.11 -5.97
C SER A 38 6.95 -7.62 -5.73
N PRO A 39 7.96 -6.77 -5.41
CA PRO A 39 9.32 -7.24 -5.14
C PRO A 39 9.46 -7.99 -3.81
N SER A 40 10.68 -8.47 -3.51
CA SER A 40 10.95 -9.07 -2.21
C SER A 40 10.72 -8.09 -1.06
N ARG A 41 10.35 -8.62 0.10
CA ARG A 41 10.13 -7.83 1.33
C ARG A 41 11.29 -6.88 1.62
N GLU A 42 12.52 -7.36 1.50
CA GLU A 42 13.73 -6.57 1.76
C GLU A 42 13.85 -5.41 0.77
N LYS A 43 13.49 -5.62 -0.50
CA LYS A 43 13.53 -4.57 -1.53
C LYS A 43 12.46 -3.51 -1.27
N VAL A 44 11.23 -3.94 -0.94
CA VAL A 44 10.12 -3.03 -0.60
C VAL A 44 10.49 -2.20 0.62
N LEU A 45 11.04 -2.81 1.67
CA LEU A 45 11.48 -2.10 2.88
C LEU A 45 12.55 -1.05 2.59
N GLN A 46 13.53 -1.37 1.75
CA GLN A 46 14.55 -0.39 1.35
C GLN A 46 13.93 0.77 0.57
N THR A 47 13.01 0.51 -0.37
CA THR A 47 12.31 1.55 -1.12
C THR A 47 11.51 2.48 -0.20
N VAL A 48 10.75 1.92 0.75
CA VAL A 48 9.98 2.72 1.73
C VAL A 48 10.91 3.56 2.60
N LEU A 49 12.01 2.99 3.10
CA LEU A 49 12.96 3.73 3.93
C LEU A 49 13.57 4.93 3.19
N SER A 50 13.94 4.75 1.91
CA SER A 50 14.44 5.85 1.08
C SER A 50 13.39 6.95 0.87
N LEU A 51 12.12 6.58 0.62
CA LEU A 51 11.03 7.56 0.48
C LEU A 51 10.85 8.40 1.74
N ILE A 52 10.86 7.75 2.90
CA ILE A 52 10.73 8.42 4.20
C ILE A 52 11.89 9.40 4.42
N GLN A 53 13.13 8.95 4.22
CA GLN A 53 14.32 9.81 4.41
C GLN A 53 14.32 11.02 3.46
N ASN A 54 13.89 10.83 2.22
CA ASN A 54 13.80 11.91 1.23
C ASN A 54 12.66 12.89 1.54
N SER A 55 11.53 12.40 2.07
CA SER A 55 10.40 13.28 2.46
C SER A 55 10.73 14.22 3.62
N PHE A 56 11.69 13.87 4.48
CA PHE A 56 12.17 14.70 5.58
C PHE A 56 13.32 15.67 5.17
N SER A 57 13.71 15.68 3.90
CA SER A 57 14.79 16.54 3.38
C SER A 57 14.30 17.59 2.37
N GLU A 58 13.00 17.70 2.14
CA GLU A 58 12.41 18.88 1.47
C GLU A 58 12.31 20.05 2.47
N PRO A 59 12.76 21.26 2.09
CA PRO A 59 12.74 22.46 2.95
C PRO A 59 11.35 23.04 3.21
#